data_AF-A0A218XRD9-F1
#
_entry.id   AF-A0A218XRD9-F1
#
_cell.length_a   1.000
_cell.length_b   1.000
_cell.length_c   1.000
_cell.angle_alpha   90.00
_cell.angle_beta   90.00
_cell.angle_gamma   90.00
#
_symmetry.space_group_name_H-M   'P 1'
#
loop_
_entity.id
_entity.type
_entity.pdbx_description
1 polymer ?
#
loop_
_entity_poly.entity_id
_entity_poly.type
_entity_poly.pdbx_seq_one_letter_code
_entity_poly.pdbx_strand_id
1 'polypeptide(L)'
;MAAVVTGPDAKPAANRRCRFELKKYKAAFKCEVCRVKSYDTGRYRCDHCGKDRHIDCIRLADEIELGPGPNNIFSTSPVFTLFDNPRRGRNSENKKWAKNCLVCGMPIRHYSYHAQTTENKDLNMHPCCAELATFNTNSRVPLELQTGERHSCVWCGKKRPEEASKYGPTDFYCWSYRLTEGKNRIHVHCYTEMVIEALEQLDDDDNIHIVLKRRRSSDRNDLESILREFINIGLNVAGIGFTDIFLDLV
;
A
#
# COMPACT_ATOMS: atom_id res chain seq x y z
N MET A 1 25.17 -1.03 -9.65
CA MET A 1 25.91 -0.60 -8.44
C MET A 1 24.98 -0.75 -7.24
N ALA A 2 25.37 -1.52 -6.22
CA ALA A 2 24.57 -1.67 -5.00
C ALA A 2 24.53 -0.32 -4.26
N ALA A 3 23.33 0.22 -4.03
CA ALA A 3 23.18 1.41 -3.21
C ALA A 3 23.53 1.05 -1.76
N VAL A 4 24.73 1.42 -1.30
CA VAL A 4 25.07 1.37 0.12
C VAL A 4 24.27 2.48 0.81
N VAL A 5 23.20 2.11 1.52
CA VAL A 5 22.43 3.05 2.32
C VAL A 5 22.80 2.84 3.78
N THR A 6 23.66 3.72 4.30
CA THR A 6 23.91 3.87 5.73
C THR A 6 22.97 4.95 6.25
N GLY A 7 22.07 4.62 7.17
CA GLY A 7 21.12 5.57 7.76
C GLY A 7 21.10 5.51 9.29
N PRO A 8 20.65 6.59 9.97
CA PRO A 8 20.80 6.77 11.42
C PRO A 8 19.93 5.87 12.31
N ASP A 9 18.96 5.12 11.76
CA ASP A 9 17.96 4.39 12.56
C ASP A 9 18.32 2.96 12.91
N ALA A 10 19.60 2.63 12.89
CA ALA A 10 20.13 1.47 13.60
C ALA A 10 20.82 1.98 14.86
N LYS A 11 20.10 2.06 15.99
CA LYS A 11 20.79 2.02 17.30
C LYS A 11 21.66 0.76 17.30
N PRO A 12 23.00 0.90 17.36
CA PRO A 12 23.89 -0.25 17.22
C PRO A 12 23.88 -1.02 18.55
N ALA A 13 23.17 -2.14 18.57
CA ALA A 13 23.64 -3.27 19.35
C ALA A 13 24.53 -4.09 18.41
N ALA A 14 25.80 -4.21 18.76
CA ALA A 14 26.88 -4.90 18.05
C ALA A 14 27.60 -4.13 16.94
N ASN A 15 28.91 -4.36 16.89
CA ASN A 15 29.99 -3.66 16.19
C ASN A 15 29.94 -3.73 14.64
N ARG A 16 28.77 -3.95 14.03
CA ARG A 16 28.59 -4.02 12.56
C ARG A 16 27.44 -3.11 12.13
N ARG A 17 27.75 -2.09 11.34
CA ARG A 17 26.72 -1.25 10.69
C ARG A 17 25.87 -2.14 9.78
N CYS A 18 24.55 -2.03 9.89
CA CYS A 18 23.64 -2.75 8.99
C CYS A 18 23.86 -2.26 7.55
N ARG A 19 24.11 -3.19 6.63
CA ARG A 19 24.21 -2.93 5.20
C ARG A 19 23.03 -3.59 4.50
N PHE A 20 22.20 -2.77 3.87
CA PHE A 20 21.06 -3.24 3.12
C PHE A 20 21.42 -3.36 1.64
N GLU A 21 21.08 -4.49 1.02
CA GLU A 21 21.32 -4.76 -0.39
C GLU A 21 20.03 -5.14 -1.08
N LEU A 22 19.82 -4.61 -2.28
CA LEU A 22 18.66 -4.95 -3.09
C LEU A 22 18.82 -6.40 -3.58
N LYS A 23 17.88 -7.25 -3.18
CA LYS A 23 17.84 -8.66 -3.55
C LYS A 23 16.47 -9.00 -4.09
N LYS A 24 16.44 -9.95 -5.03
CA LYS A 24 15.19 -10.45 -5.60
C LYS A 24 14.64 -11.60 -4.76
N TYR A 25 13.33 -11.59 -4.51
CA TYR A 25 12.65 -12.65 -3.77
C TYR A 25 11.31 -12.96 -4.43
N LYS A 26 10.89 -14.22 -4.31
CA LYS A 26 9.56 -14.70 -4.69
C LYS A 26 8.63 -14.87 -3.48
N ALA A 27 8.88 -14.15 -2.39
CA ALA A 27 8.14 -14.31 -1.14
C ALA A 27 7.77 -12.96 -0.54
N ALA A 28 6.54 -12.87 -0.02
CA ALA A 28 6.07 -11.72 0.72
C ALA A 28 6.97 -11.44 1.93
N PHE A 29 7.04 -10.18 2.35
CA PHE A 29 7.77 -9.80 3.55
C PHE A 29 7.12 -8.62 4.24
N LYS A 30 7.53 -8.43 5.49
CA LYS A 30 7.13 -7.26 6.27
C LYS A 30 8.28 -6.28 6.31
N CYS A 31 8.07 -5.08 5.76
CA CYS A 31 9.06 -4.02 5.82
C CYS A 31 9.28 -3.55 7.26
N GLU A 32 10.53 -3.42 7.68
CA GLU A 32 10.89 -2.97 9.03
C GLU A 32 10.51 -1.51 9.27
N VAL A 33 10.52 -0.68 8.22
CA VAL A 33 10.31 0.78 8.29
C VAL A 33 8.84 1.14 8.41
N CYS A 34 7.99 0.66 7.51
CA CYS A 34 6.56 1.00 7.51
C CYS A 34 5.68 -0.07 8.16
N ARG A 35 6.23 -1.27 8.44
CA ARG A 35 5.52 -2.43 9.02
C ARG A 35 4.36 -2.97 8.17
N VAL A 36 4.25 -2.55 6.91
CA VAL A 36 3.30 -3.06 5.94
C VAL A 36 3.89 -4.33 5.29
N LYS A 37 3.03 -5.35 5.08
CA LYS A 37 3.38 -6.54 4.31
C LYS A 37 3.29 -6.17 2.82
N SER A 38 4.31 -6.51 2.04
CA SER A 38 4.28 -6.33 0.59
C SER A 38 4.86 -7.55 -0.10
N TYR A 39 4.49 -7.70 -1.36
CA TYR A 39 5.19 -8.52 -2.31
C TYR A 39 5.89 -7.63 -3.32
N ASP A 40 7.11 -7.21 -2.98
CA ASP A 40 8.00 -6.56 -3.94
C ASP A 40 8.96 -7.63 -4.48
N THR A 41 9.11 -7.70 -5.81
CA THR A 41 10.13 -8.58 -6.43
C THR A 41 11.53 -8.26 -6.00
N GLY A 42 11.77 -7.03 -5.58
CA GLY A 42 13.02 -6.56 -5.03
C GLY A 42 12.78 -5.97 -3.66
N ARG A 43 13.56 -6.39 -2.68
CA ARG A 43 13.59 -5.75 -1.37
C ARG A 43 15.01 -5.54 -0.90
N TYR A 44 15.21 -4.52 -0.10
CA TYR A 44 16.48 -4.29 0.57
C TYR A 44 16.56 -5.18 1.81
N ARG A 45 17.48 -6.15 1.78
CA ARG A 45 17.73 -7.10 2.88
C ARG A 45 19.06 -6.75 3.54
N CYS A 46 19.09 -6.76 4.87
CA CYS A 46 20.34 -6.78 5.63
C CYS A 46 20.60 -8.21 6.15
N ASP A 47 21.62 -8.88 5.63
CA ASP A 47 21.94 -10.27 6.04
C ASP A 47 22.40 -10.34 7.51
N HIS A 48 22.97 -9.26 8.04
CA HIS A 48 23.43 -9.21 9.43
C HIS A 48 22.29 -9.24 10.45
N CYS A 49 21.25 -8.41 10.26
CA CYS A 49 20.15 -8.31 11.22
C CYS A 49 18.87 -8.98 10.75
N GLY A 50 18.86 -9.54 9.54
CA GLY A 50 17.72 -10.21 8.96
C GLY A 50 16.49 -9.32 8.81
N LYS A 51 16.68 -8.01 8.58
CA LYS A 51 15.60 -7.05 8.36
C LYS A 51 15.43 -6.77 6.87
N ASP A 52 14.18 -6.58 6.46
CA ASP A 52 13.79 -6.27 5.09
C ASP A 52 13.15 -4.88 5.00
N ARG A 53 13.33 -4.19 3.86
CA ARG A 53 12.72 -2.89 3.57
C ARG A 53 12.23 -2.86 2.13
N HIS A 54 11.08 -2.23 1.89
CA HIS A 54 10.62 -1.90 0.54
C HIS A 54 11.66 -1.02 -0.16
N ILE A 55 11.67 -1.05 -1.49
CA ILE A 55 12.49 -0.13 -2.30
C ILE A 55 12.19 1.31 -1.91
N ASP A 56 10.91 1.63 -1.74
CA ASP A 56 10.44 2.99 -1.42
C ASP A 56 10.59 3.35 0.07
N CYS A 57 11.05 2.40 0.89
CA CYS A 57 11.30 2.60 2.32
C CYS A 57 12.80 2.64 2.66
N ILE A 58 13.70 2.52 1.67
CA ILE A 58 15.14 2.44 1.94
C ILE A 58 15.75 3.80 2.26
N ARG A 59 15.31 4.84 1.57
CA ARG A 59 15.77 6.23 1.70
C ARG A 59 14.56 7.12 1.91
N LEU A 60 14.29 7.42 3.18
CA LEU A 60 13.27 8.40 3.53
C LEU A 60 13.93 9.77 3.46
N ALA A 61 13.26 10.73 2.84
CA ALA A 61 13.63 12.13 2.94
C ALA A 61 12.98 12.72 4.20
N ASP A 62 13.62 13.71 4.81
CA ASP A 62 13.02 14.39 5.97
C ASP A 62 11.72 15.12 5.57
N GLU A 63 11.64 15.57 4.33
CA GLU A 63 10.47 16.21 3.74
C GLU A 63 10.24 15.72 2.31
N ILE A 64 8.98 15.59 1.93
CA ILE A 64 8.55 15.30 0.56
C ILE A 64 7.41 16.23 0.15
N GLU A 65 7.39 16.56 -1.14
CA GLU A 65 6.26 17.17 -1.81
C GLU A 65 5.60 16.12 -2.70
N LEU A 66 4.28 16.01 -2.61
CA LEU A 66 3.50 15.11 -3.44
C LEU A 66 2.83 15.90 -4.56
N GLY A 67 2.61 15.24 -5.70
CA GLY A 67 1.72 15.77 -6.74
C GLY A 67 0.29 15.95 -6.21
N PRO A 68 -0.65 16.47 -7.03
CA PRO A 68 -2.00 16.84 -6.58
C PRO A 68 -2.83 15.69 -6.01
N GLY A 69 -2.41 14.45 -6.24
CA GLY A 69 -3.09 13.25 -5.75
C GLY A 69 -4.44 13.02 -6.44
N PRO A 70 -5.11 11.90 -6.10
CA PRO A 70 -6.46 11.62 -6.60
C PRO A 70 -7.45 12.69 -6.12
N ASN A 71 -8.36 13.09 -7.01
CA ASN A 71 -9.35 14.15 -6.76
C ASN A 71 -8.75 15.49 -6.27
N ASN A 72 -7.50 15.79 -6.61
CA ASN A 72 -6.80 17.03 -6.22
C ASN A 72 -6.72 17.26 -4.70
N ILE A 73 -6.73 16.17 -3.91
CA ILE A 73 -6.62 16.20 -2.44
C ILE A 73 -5.37 16.95 -1.94
N PHE A 74 -4.30 16.96 -2.73
CA PHE A 74 -3.04 17.65 -2.43
C PHE A 74 -2.82 18.87 -3.33
N SER A 75 -3.90 19.50 -3.83
CA SER A 75 -3.84 20.68 -4.71
C SER A 75 -3.04 21.86 -4.16
N THR A 76 -2.95 21.99 -2.84
CA THR A 76 -2.12 23.01 -2.18
C THR A 76 -0.66 22.61 -2.05
N SER A 77 -0.23 21.49 -2.64
CA SER A 77 1.11 20.90 -2.52
C SER A 77 1.62 20.90 -1.07
N PRO A 78 0.91 20.24 -0.14
CA PRO A 78 1.34 20.19 1.25
C PRO A 78 2.72 19.52 1.36
N VAL A 79 3.62 20.14 2.12
CA VAL A 79 4.91 19.54 2.48
C VAL A 79 4.65 18.52 3.57
N PHE A 80 5.07 17.27 3.32
CA PHE A 80 5.00 16.20 4.29
C PHE A 80 6.33 16.02 4.98
N THR A 81 6.36 16.12 6.30
CA THR A 81 7.55 15.88 7.11
C THR A 81 7.56 14.45 7.64
N LEU A 82 8.73 13.82 7.65
CA LEU A 82 8.95 12.50 8.20
C LEU A 82 9.00 12.53 9.73
N PHE A 83 8.31 11.57 10.35
CA PHE A 83 8.38 11.32 11.79
C PHE A 83 8.58 9.84 12.08
N ASP A 84 9.23 9.55 13.20
CA ASP A 84 9.49 8.19 13.69
C ASP A 84 8.21 7.44 14.13
N ASN A 85 7.13 8.18 14.35
CA ASN A 85 5.82 7.69 14.75
C ASN A 85 4.70 8.55 14.11
N PRO A 86 3.49 7.99 13.91
CA PRO A 86 2.35 8.75 13.41
C PRO A 86 2.05 9.94 14.32
N ARG A 87 2.00 11.14 13.71
CA ARG A 87 1.64 12.36 14.42
C ARG A 87 0.18 12.33 14.78
N ARG A 88 -0.10 12.49 16.08
CA ARG A 88 -1.47 12.60 16.59
C ARG A 88 -1.93 14.04 16.44
N GLY A 89 -3.13 14.21 15.90
CA GLY A 89 -3.71 15.53 15.73
C GLY A 89 -3.83 16.34 17.02
N ARG A 90 -3.71 17.66 16.88
CA ARG A 90 -3.90 18.60 17.99
C ARG A 90 -5.34 18.59 18.51
N ASN A 91 -6.33 18.38 17.63
CA ASN A 91 -7.75 18.32 17.98
C ASN A 91 -8.22 16.88 18.30
N SER A 92 -9.35 16.77 19.01
CA SER A 92 -9.90 15.48 19.46
C SER A 92 -10.47 14.63 18.32
N GLU A 93 -10.88 15.25 17.21
CA GLU A 93 -11.43 14.56 16.05
C GLU A 93 -10.36 13.82 15.26
N ASN A 94 -9.22 14.46 14.99
CA ASN A 94 -8.13 13.85 14.25
C ASN A 94 -7.47 12.71 15.01
N LYS A 95 -7.42 12.78 16.35
CA LYS A 95 -6.90 11.68 17.18
C LYS A 95 -7.59 10.34 16.89
N LYS A 96 -8.83 10.34 16.38
CA LYS A 96 -9.59 9.12 16.08
C LYS A 96 -9.08 8.38 14.84
N TRP A 97 -8.35 9.03 13.94
CA TRP A 97 -7.92 8.43 12.67
C TRP A 97 -6.47 8.73 12.26
N ALA A 98 -5.81 9.73 12.86
CA ALA A 98 -4.43 10.14 12.53
C ALA A 98 -3.37 9.05 12.73
N LYS A 99 -3.68 7.99 13.49
CA LYS A 99 -2.80 6.81 13.63
C LYS A 99 -2.83 5.88 12.40
N ASN A 100 -3.74 6.11 11.46
CA ASN A 100 -3.91 5.30 10.28
C ASN A 100 -3.40 6.05 9.04
N CYS A 101 -2.94 5.28 8.07
CA CYS A 101 -2.53 5.80 6.77
C CYS A 101 -3.76 6.23 5.98
N LEU A 102 -3.73 7.45 5.45
CA LEU A 102 -4.82 7.99 4.62
C LEU A 102 -4.99 7.22 3.30
N VAL A 103 -3.91 6.62 2.78
CA VAL A 103 -3.92 5.89 1.51
C VAL A 103 -4.48 4.47 1.71
N CYS A 104 -3.80 3.61 2.46
CA CYS A 104 -4.21 2.21 2.59
C CYS A 104 -5.26 1.97 3.69
N GLY A 105 -5.51 2.96 4.55
CA GLY A 105 -6.42 2.86 5.69
C GLY A 105 -5.85 2.14 6.91
N MET A 106 -4.70 1.49 6.78
CA MET A 106 -4.14 0.62 7.83
C MET A 106 -3.39 1.40 8.91
N PRO A 107 -3.29 0.88 10.15
CA PRO A 107 -2.52 1.51 11.21
C PRO A 107 -1.05 1.74 10.82
N ILE A 108 -0.53 2.91 11.12
CA ILE A 108 0.88 3.23 11.04
C ILE A 108 1.52 2.82 12.37
N ARG A 109 2.48 1.91 12.31
CA ARG A 109 3.13 1.34 13.51
C ARG A 109 4.55 1.86 13.74
N HIS A 110 5.05 2.71 12.84
CA HIS A 110 6.40 3.27 12.89
C HIS A 110 6.45 4.56 12.04
N TYR A 111 7.43 4.70 11.14
CA TYR A 111 7.65 5.94 10.37
C TYR A 111 6.39 6.35 9.62
N SER A 112 6.13 7.65 9.61
CA SER A 112 5.06 8.26 8.83
C SER A 112 5.51 9.58 8.22
N TYR A 113 5.07 9.82 7.00
CA TYR A 113 4.97 11.17 6.48
C TYR A 113 3.69 11.82 6.99
N HIS A 114 3.83 13.06 7.45
CA HIS A 114 2.73 13.82 8.01
C HIS A 114 2.70 15.24 7.46
N ALA A 115 1.52 15.68 7.04
CA ALA A 115 1.22 17.07 6.75
C ALA A 115 -0.07 17.48 7.47
N GLN A 116 -0.18 18.77 7.76
CA GLN A 116 -1.42 19.36 8.25
C GLN A 116 -2.00 20.26 7.16
N THR A 117 -3.27 20.09 6.84
CA THR A 117 -3.95 20.98 5.88
C THR A 117 -4.32 22.30 6.54
N THR A 118 -4.64 23.31 5.73
CA THR A 118 -5.18 24.62 6.17
C THR A 118 -6.49 24.48 6.97
N GLU A 119 -7.24 23.40 6.74
CA GLU A 119 -8.46 23.05 7.47
C GLU A 119 -8.20 22.25 8.77
N ASN A 120 -6.95 22.19 9.23
CA ASN A 120 -6.51 21.41 10.38
C ASN A 120 -6.80 19.90 10.24
N LYS A 121 -6.72 19.33 9.03
CA LYS A 121 -6.79 17.86 8.83
C LYS A 121 -5.39 17.26 8.86
N ASP A 122 -5.19 16.16 9.58
CA ASP A 122 -3.87 15.51 9.73
C ASP A 122 -3.64 14.40 8.72
N LEU A 123 -2.92 14.69 7.65
CA LEU A 123 -2.62 13.73 6.59
C LEU A 123 -1.42 12.86 7.00
N ASN A 124 -1.67 11.66 7.51
CA ASN A 124 -0.62 10.70 7.84
C ASN A 124 -0.58 9.56 6.80
N MET A 125 0.61 9.16 6.37
CA MET A 125 0.78 8.03 5.45
C MET A 125 2.03 7.20 5.75
N HIS A 126 1.98 5.91 5.41
CA HIS A 126 3.18 5.09 5.38
C HIS A 126 4.15 5.61 4.31
N PRO A 127 5.47 5.51 4.50
CA PRO A 127 6.44 5.89 3.47
C PRO A 127 6.22 5.23 2.11
N CYS A 128 5.94 3.92 2.05
CA CYS A 128 5.62 3.23 0.80
C CYS A 128 4.31 3.70 0.16
N CYS A 129 3.37 4.22 0.95
CA CYS A 129 2.12 4.77 0.41
C CYS A 129 2.30 6.20 -0.14
N ALA A 130 3.31 6.94 0.32
CA ALA A 130 3.63 8.25 -0.23
C ALA A 130 4.12 8.15 -1.68
N GLU A 131 4.90 7.12 -1.97
CA GLU A 131 5.39 6.86 -3.33
C GLU A 131 4.24 6.47 -4.28
N LEU A 132 3.24 5.74 -3.78
CA LEU A 132 2.00 5.50 -4.52
C LEU A 132 1.26 6.79 -4.90
N ALA A 133 1.36 7.82 -4.05
CA ALA A 133 0.74 9.12 -4.31
C ALA A 133 1.57 9.99 -5.27
N THR A 134 2.90 9.85 -5.32
CA THR A 134 3.76 10.50 -6.33
C THR A 134 3.60 9.86 -7.71
N PHE A 135 3.43 8.54 -7.80
CA PHE A 135 3.34 7.80 -9.07
C PHE A 135 2.05 7.98 -9.86
N ASN A 136 1.02 8.66 -9.34
CA ASN A 136 -0.23 8.90 -10.08
C ASN A 136 -0.02 9.70 -11.39
N THR A 137 1.18 10.23 -11.63
CA THR A 137 1.59 10.90 -12.87
C THR A 137 2.44 10.05 -13.84
N ASN A 138 3.00 8.90 -13.42
CA ASN A 138 3.94 8.07 -14.21
C ASN A 138 3.88 6.55 -13.87
N SER A 139 2.74 6.06 -13.37
CA SER A 139 2.62 4.77 -12.68
C SER A 139 3.01 3.52 -13.48
N ARG A 140 3.73 2.59 -12.82
CA ARG A 140 3.92 1.18 -13.24
C ARG A 140 2.64 0.34 -13.17
N VAL A 141 1.66 0.79 -12.39
CA VAL A 141 0.36 0.15 -12.19
C VAL A 141 -0.68 0.96 -12.97
N PRO A 142 -1.26 0.47 -14.07
CA PRO A 142 -2.16 1.22 -14.96
C PRO A 142 -3.54 1.53 -14.33
N LEU A 143 -3.63 1.59 -13.01
CA LEU A 143 -4.88 1.63 -12.27
C LEU A 143 -5.10 3.00 -11.64
N GLU A 144 -6.22 3.63 -12.00
CA GLU A 144 -6.58 4.96 -11.52
C GLU A 144 -6.86 4.92 -10.00
N LEU A 145 -6.06 5.67 -9.23
CA LEU A 145 -6.27 5.86 -7.80
C LEU A 145 -7.43 6.82 -7.55
N GLN A 146 -8.26 6.50 -6.56
CA GLN A 146 -9.43 7.29 -6.19
C GLN A 146 -9.57 7.39 -4.69
N THR A 147 -10.06 8.54 -4.26
CA THR A 147 -10.48 8.75 -2.88
C THR A 147 -11.97 8.49 -2.71
N GLY A 148 -12.36 8.28 -1.46
CA GLY A 148 -13.75 8.37 -1.05
C GLY A 148 -14.47 7.02 -0.95
N GLU A 149 -15.36 6.93 0.03
CA GLU A 149 -16.03 5.69 0.43
C GLU A 149 -17.44 5.54 -0.14
N ARG A 150 -17.59 5.82 -1.43
CA ARG A 150 -18.90 5.76 -2.09
C ARG A 150 -19.40 4.34 -2.26
N HIS A 151 -18.50 3.39 -2.51
CA HIS A 151 -18.82 2.00 -2.80
C HIS A 151 -17.98 1.02 -1.96
N SER A 152 -18.51 -0.19 -1.76
CA SER A 152 -17.76 -1.27 -1.11
C SER A 152 -16.65 -1.76 -2.02
N CYS A 153 -15.54 -2.16 -1.41
CA CYS A 153 -14.48 -2.89 -2.09
C CYS A 153 -15.01 -4.24 -2.57
N VAL A 154 -14.68 -4.61 -3.81
CA VAL A 154 -15.12 -5.88 -4.39
C VAL A 154 -14.49 -7.10 -3.73
N TRP A 155 -13.30 -6.92 -3.14
CA TRP A 155 -12.54 -7.98 -2.47
C TRP A 155 -13.08 -8.27 -1.07
N CYS A 156 -13.10 -7.25 -0.19
CA CYS A 156 -13.50 -7.44 1.20
C CYS A 156 -14.99 -7.21 1.46
N GLY A 157 -15.76 -6.74 0.48
CA GLY A 157 -17.18 -6.40 0.60
C GLY A 157 -17.50 -5.18 1.48
N LYS A 158 -16.49 -4.59 2.15
CA LYS A 158 -16.63 -3.48 3.09
C LYS A 158 -16.29 -2.13 2.43
N LYS A 159 -16.82 -1.03 2.98
CA LYS A 159 -16.45 0.34 2.54
C LYS A 159 -15.03 0.73 2.97
N ARG A 160 -14.56 0.16 4.09
CA ARG A 160 -13.21 0.31 4.66
C ARG A 160 -12.64 -1.06 5.02
N PRO A 161 -11.31 -1.23 4.98
CA PRO A 161 -10.65 -2.38 5.60
C PRO A 161 -10.99 -2.51 7.09
N GLU A 162 -10.87 -3.70 7.65
CA GLU A 162 -11.31 -3.99 9.02
C GLU A 162 -10.51 -3.24 10.10
N GLU A 163 -9.20 -3.09 9.92
CA GLU A 163 -8.35 -2.33 10.84
C GLU A 163 -8.38 -0.81 10.61
N ALA A 164 -9.09 -0.35 9.57
CA ALA A 164 -9.19 1.07 9.29
C ALA A 164 -10.03 1.80 10.33
N SER A 165 -9.67 3.04 10.65
CA SER A 165 -10.48 3.84 11.56
C SER A 165 -11.88 4.06 10.98
N LYS A 166 -12.93 3.81 11.75
CA LYS A 166 -14.33 4.14 11.41
C LYS A 166 -14.63 5.64 11.44
N TYR A 167 -13.71 6.44 11.99
CA TYR A 167 -13.85 7.89 12.13
C TYR A 167 -13.03 8.68 11.09
N GLY A 168 -12.27 7.99 10.23
CA GLY A 168 -11.55 8.63 9.12
C GLY A 168 -12.51 9.38 8.17
N PRO A 169 -12.11 10.51 7.58
CA PRO A 169 -12.97 11.29 6.68
C PRO A 169 -13.35 10.55 5.39
N THR A 170 -14.64 10.48 5.06
CA THR A 170 -15.17 9.64 3.96
C THR A 170 -14.83 10.13 2.56
N ASP A 171 -14.31 11.35 2.41
CA ASP A 171 -13.99 12.04 1.17
C ASP A 171 -12.56 11.78 0.70
N PHE A 172 -11.63 11.59 1.63
CA PHE A 172 -10.20 11.56 1.30
C PHE A 172 -9.39 10.41 1.92
N TYR A 173 -9.97 9.67 2.87
CA TYR A 173 -9.34 8.54 3.56
C TYR A 173 -9.64 7.20 2.85
N CYS A 174 -8.78 6.19 3.03
CA CYS A 174 -8.91 4.85 2.46
C CYS A 174 -9.06 4.85 0.93
N TRP A 175 -7.95 5.12 0.24
CA TRP A 175 -7.88 5.12 -1.21
C TRP A 175 -8.11 3.73 -1.79
N SER A 176 -8.47 3.72 -3.06
CA SER A 176 -8.74 2.52 -3.85
C SER A 176 -8.37 2.70 -5.30
N TYR A 177 -8.09 1.59 -5.96
CA TYR A 177 -8.05 1.55 -7.42
C TYR A 177 -9.47 1.43 -7.97
N ARG A 178 -9.76 2.19 -9.02
CA ARG A 178 -10.94 1.95 -9.87
C ARG A 178 -10.70 0.72 -10.72
N LEU A 179 -11.69 -0.17 -10.78
CA LEU A 179 -11.57 -1.41 -11.53
C LEU A 179 -12.12 -1.32 -12.96
N THR A 180 -13.24 -0.64 -13.14
CA THR A 180 -13.92 -0.46 -14.43
C THR A 180 -14.66 0.87 -14.44
N GLU A 181 -15.27 1.22 -15.58
CA GLU A 181 -16.36 2.19 -15.59
C GLU A 181 -17.44 1.78 -14.57
N GLY A 182 -17.87 2.72 -13.72
CA GLY A 182 -18.89 2.49 -12.70
C GLY A 182 -18.39 2.42 -11.26
N LYS A 183 -18.98 1.52 -10.47
CA LYS A 183 -18.92 1.51 -8.98
C LYS A 183 -17.91 0.52 -8.40
N ASN A 184 -17.14 -0.16 -9.25
CA ASN A 184 -16.22 -1.21 -8.86
C ASN A 184 -14.87 -0.63 -8.42
N ARG A 185 -14.46 -0.96 -7.20
CA ARG A 185 -13.22 -0.49 -6.60
C ARG A 185 -12.61 -1.59 -5.74
N ILE A 186 -11.28 -1.55 -5.58
CA ILE A 186 -10.54 -2.35 -4.61
C ILE A 186 -9.69 -1.44 -3.73
N HIS A 187 -9.72 -1.60 -2.41
CA HIS A 187 -8.87 -0.80 -1.53
C HIS A 187 -7.40 -1.03 -1.86
N VAL A 188 -6.55 0.00 -1.72
CA VAL A 188 -5.08 -0.16 -1.92
C VAL A 188 -4.53 -1.30 -1.06
N HIS A 189 -4.98 -1.39 0.20
CA HIS A 189 -4.61 -2.50 1.07
C HIS A 189 -5.12 -3.87 0.56
N CYS A 190 -6.41 -3.96 0.20
CA CYS A 190 -6.99 -5.21 -0.30
C CYS A 190 -6.33 -5.69 -1.60
N TYR A 191 -5.92 -4.78 -2.48
CA TYR A 191 -5.15 -5.14 -3.67
C TYR A 191 -3.81 -5.77 -3.31
N THR A 192 -3.11 -5.21 -2.32
CA THR A 192 -1.83 -5.74 -1.84
C THR A 192 -2.02 -7.14 -1.23
N GLU A 193 -3.04 -7.34 -0.39
CA GLU A 193 -3.34 -8.65 0.20
C GLU A 193 -3.76 -9.66 -0.86
N MET A 194 -4.58 -9.28 -1.84
CA MET A 194 -4.98 -10.15 -2.95
C MET A 194 -3.77 -10.65 -3.74
N VAL A 195 -2.82 -9.76 -4.06
CA VAL A 195 -1.58 -10.15 -4.75
C VAL A 195 -0.73 -11.07 -3.88
N ILE A 196 -0.61 -10.80 -2.58
CA ILE A 196 0.10 -11.68 -1.64
C ILE A 196 -0.55 -13.06 -1.57
N GLU A 197 -1.88 -13.13 -1.42
CA GLU A 197 -2.64 -14.38 -1.35
C GLU A 197 -2.52 -15.19 -2.63
N ALA A 198 -2.55 -14.53 -3.80
CA ALA A 198 -2.33 -15.16 -5.10
C ALA A 198 -0.97 -15.84 -5.17
N LEU A 199 0.06 -15.19 -4.62
CA LEU A 199 1.44 -15.64 -4.69
C LEU A 199 1.77 -16.72 -3.67
N GLU A 200 1.11 -16.71 -2.52
CA GLU A 200 1.20 -17.79 -1.53
C GLU A 200 0.47 -19.07 -2.00
N GLN A 201 -0.38 -18.97 -3.04
CA GLN A 201 -1.12 -20.08 -3.64
C GLN A 201 -0.57 -20.54 -4.99
N LEU A 202 0.63 -20.08 -5.38
CA LEU A 202 1.33 -20.65 -6.53
C LEU A 202 1.65 -22.13 -6.27
N ASP A 203 1.10 -23.01 -7.09
CA ASP A 203 1.45 -24.43 -7.08
C ASP A 203 2.72 -24.71 -7.93
N ASP A 204 3.15 -25.98 -7.95
CA ASP A 204 4.34 -26.40 -8.70
C ASP A 204 4.19 -26.24 -10.23
N ASP A 205 2.95 -26.05 -10.72
CA ASP A 205 2.61 -25.82 -12.13
C ASP A 205 2.39 -24.31 -12.45
N ASP A 206 2.79 -23.44 -11.52
CA ASP A 206 2.63 -21.98 -11.58
C ASP A 206 1.16 -21.52 -11.76
N ASN A 207 0.18 -22.32 -11.31
CA ASN A 207 -1.23 -21.92 -11.29
C ASN A 207 -1.53 -21.12 -10.01
N ILE A 208 -2.49 -20.20 -10.12
CA ILE A 208 -2.92 -19.36 -8.99
C ILE A 208 -4.38 -19.65 -8.67
N HIS A 209 -4.64 -20.19 -7.48
CA HIS A 209 -5.99 -20.31 -6.93
C HIS A 209 -6.28 -19.12 -6.00
N ILE A 210 -7.40 -18.44 -6.16
CA ILE A 210 -7.80 -17.33 -5.28
C ILE A 210 -9.28 -17.46 -4.94
N VAL A 211 -9.56 -17.46 -3.63
CA VAL A 211 -10.91 -17.57 -3.09
C VAL A 211 -11.48 -16.18 -2.82
N LEU A 212 -12.48 -15.78 -3.61
CA LEU A 212 -13.13 -14.48 -3.54
C LEU A 212 -14.39 -14.53 -2.67
N LYS A 213 -14.45 -13.71 -1.62
CA LYS A 213 -15.65 -13.54 -0.80
C LYS A 213 -16.70 -12.70 -1.53
N ARG A 214 -17.81 -13.31 -1.91
CA ARG A 214 -18.78 -12.76 -2.86
C ARG A 214 -19.51 -11.49 -2.37
N ARG A 215 -19.75 -10.56 -3.30
CA ARG A 215 -20.76 -9.49 -3.18
C ARG A 215 -22.08 -9.93 -3.80
N ARG A 216 -23.21 -9.65 -3.15
CA ARG A 216 -24.56 -10.08 -3.57
C ARG A 216 -25.09 -9.52 -4.90
N SER A 217 -24.39 -8.67 -5.67
CA SER A 217 -25.06 -7.88 -6.72
C SER A 217 -24.23 -7.48 -7.96
N SER A 218 -23.16 -8.18 -8.32
CA SER A 218 -22.48 -7.97 -9.61
C SER A 218 -22.56 -9.24 -10.45
N ASP A 219 -22.64 -9.09 -11.77
CA ASP A 219 -22.54 -10.22 -12.69
C ASP A 219 -21.22 -10.97 -12.42
N ARG A 220 -21.33 -12.29 -12.29
CA ARG A 220 -20.27 -13.17 -11.80
C ARG A 220 -19.08 -13.14 -12.76
N ASN A 221 -19.37 -13.20 -14.06
CA ASN A 221 -18.38 -13.35 -15.11
C ASN A 221 -17.58 -12.05 -15.33
N ASP A 222 -18.26 -10.90 -15.26
CA ASP A 222 -17.61 -9.60 -15.40
C ASP A 222 -16.62 -9.35 -14.26
N LEU A 223 -17.04 -9.60 -13.01
CA LEU A 223 -16.17 -9.40 -11.85
C LEU A 223 -14.96 -10.32 -11.87
N GLU A 224 -15.13 -11.57 -12.31
CA GLU A 224 -14.04 -12.52 -12.44
C GLU A 224 -13.01 -12.06 -13.47
N SER A 225 -13.46 -11.64 -14.66
CA SER A 225 -12.60 -11.11 -15.72
C SER A 225 -11.79 -9.89 -15.25
N ILE A 226 -12.45 -8.94 -14.58
CA ILE A 226 -11.83 -7.75 -14.01
C ILE A 226 -10.77 -8.13 -12.97
N LEU A 227 -11.09 -9.02 -12.03
CA LEU A 227 -10.13 -9.38 -10.99
C LEU A 227 -8.92 -10.13 -11.57
N ARG A 228 -9.13 -11.01 -12.56
CA ARG A 228 -8.04 -11.65 -13.31
C ARG A 228 -7.11 -10.61 -13.91
N GLU A 229 -7.63 -9.61 -14.60
CA GLU A 229 -6.82 -8.53 -15.17
C GLU A 229 -5.99 -7.79 -14.11
N PHE A 230 -6.58 -7.50 -12.95
CA PHE A 230 -5.90 -6.79 -11.86
C PHE A 230 -4.82 -7.62 -11.18
N ILE A 231 -5.07 -8.92 -11.02
CA ILE A 231 -4.08 -9.88 -10.55
C ILE A 231 -2.94 -9.98 -11.57
N ASN A 232 -3.25 -10.11 -12.86
CA ASN A 232 -2.25 -10.11 -13.94
C ASN A 232 -1.36 -8.87 -13.88
N ILE A 233 -1.95 -7.68 -13.73
CA ILE A 233 -1.21 -6.42 -13.56
C ILE A 233 -0.28 -6.51 -12.34
N GLY A 234 -0.78 -6.98 -11.19
CA GLY A 234 0.00 -7.08 -9.96
C GLY A 234 1.18 -8.03 -10.11
N LEU A 235 0.95 -9.18 -10.74
CA LEU A 235 1.95 -10.20 -11.01
C LEU A 235 2.98 -9.76 -12.06
N ASN A 236 2.54 -9.03 -13.10
CA ASN A 236 3.43 -8.44 -14.09
C ASN A 236 4.34 -7.38 -13.49
N VAL A 237 3.80 -6.51 -12.63
CA VAL A 237 4.60 -5.54 -11.84
C VAL A 237 5.55 -6.29 -10.90
N ALA A 238 5.09 -7.41 -10.36
CA ALA A 238 5.91 -8.36 -9.62
C ALA A 238 6.71 -9.32 -10.53
N GLY A 239 6.91 -9.02 -11.82
CA GLY A 239 7.80 -9.77 -12.72
C GLY A 239 7.64 -11.30 -12.71
N ILE A 240 6.42 -11.80 -12.47
CA ILE A 240 6.09 -13.23 -12.38
C ILE A 240 5.24 -13.60 -13.59
N GLY A 241 5.72 -14.60 -14.33
CA GLY A 241 4.90 -15.33 -15.31
C GLY A 241 4.18 -16.48 -14.61
N PHE A 242 2.95 -16.73 -15.02
CA PHE A 242 2.11 -17.84 -14.55
C PHE A 242 1.35 -18.39 -15.76
N THR A 243 0.82 -19.60 -15.63
CA THR A 243 0.13 -20.35 -16.69
C THR A 243 -1.34 -19.97 -16.73
N ASP A 244 -2.05 -20.12 -15.60
CA ASP A 244 -3.47 -19.83 -15.46
C ASP A 244 -3.82 -19.26 -14.07
N ILE A 245 -4.95 -18.53 -14.00
CA ILE A 245 -5.57 -18.10 -12.75
C ILE A 245 -6.89 -18.85 -12.58
N PHE A 246 -7.21 -19.26 -11.37
CA PHE A 246 -8.48 -19.84 -10.98
C PHE A 246 -9.09 -18.99 -9.86
N LEU A 247 -10.24 -18.38 -10.15
CA LEU A 247 -10.97 -17.54 -9.19
C LEU A 247 -12.19 -18.31 -8.65
N ASP A 248 -12.10 -18.78 -7.42
CA ASP A 248 -13.19 -19.47 -6.74
C ASP A 248 -14.04 -18.49 -5.94
N LEU A 249 -15.24 -18.19 -6.42
CA LEU A 249 -16.19 -17.31 -5.76
C LEU A 249 -17.00 -18.07 -4.70
N VAL A 250 -16.88 -17.65 -3.43
CA VAL A 250 -17.54 -18.27 -2.26
C VAL A 250 -18.45 -17.28 -1.55
#